data_AF-A0A9D7EVV1-F1
#
_entry.id   AF-A0A9D7EVV1-F1
#
_cell.length_a   1.000
_cell.length_b   1.000
_cell.length_c   1.000
_cell.angle_alpha   90.00
_cell.angle_beta   90.00
_cell.angle_gamma   90.00
#
_symmetry.space_group_name_H-M   'P 1'
#
loop_
_entity.id
_entity.type
_entity.pdbx_description
1 polymer ?
#
loop_
_entity_poly.entity_id
_entity_poly.type
_entity_poly.pdbx_seq_one_letter_code
_entity_poly.pdbx_strand_id
1 'polypeptide(L)' 'MEQAKSYRGIWWLVFFLSTAALIFAIYSHWEWLTLILPFQTTAFVKAMGIM' A
#
# COMPACT_ATOMS: atom_id res chain seq x y z
N MET A 1 22.11 1.80 -17.67
CA MET A 1 20.87 1.17 -17.16
C MET A 1 19.84 2.27 -17.06
N GLU A 2 18.74 2.15 -17.79
CA GLU A 2 17.68 3.16 -17.83
C GLU A 2 17.12 3.31 -16.42
N GLN A 3 17.40 4.46 -15.80
CA GLN A 3 16.89 4.78 -14.48
C GLN A 3 15.41 5.13 -14.64
N ALA A 4 14.57 4.09 -14.73
CA ALA A 4 13.13 4.21 -14.81
C ALA A 4 12.68 5.13 -13.67
N LYS A 5 12.15 6.30 -14.04
CA LYS A 5 11.76 7.38 -13.13
C LYS A 5 10.82 6.80 -12.07
N SER A 6 11.36 6.53 -10.89
CA SER A 6 10.61 5.92 -9.79
C SER A 6 9.64 6.96 -9.24
N TYR A 7 8.36 6.86 -9.60
CA TYR A 7 7.29 7.71 -9.07
C TYR A 7 6.95 7.32 -7.63
N ARG A 8 7.91 7.49 -6.71
CA ARG A 8 7.79 7.15 -5.28
C ARG A 8 6.56 7.79 -4.63
N GLY A 9 6.18 8.99 -5.08
CA GLY A 9 5.00 9.70 -4.59
C GLY A 9 3.68 8.97 -4.86
N ILE A 10 3.55 8.27 -5.99
CA ILE A 10 2.35 7.46 -6.29
C ILE A 10 2.25 6.29 -5.31
N TRP A 11 3.37 5.64 -4.98
CA TRP A 11 3.38 4.52 -4.03
C TRP A 11 3.02 4.95 -2.61
N TRP A 12 3.43 6.15 -2.18
CA TRP A 12 2.96 6.74 -0.92
C TRP A 12 1.44 6.97 -0.91
N LEU A 13 0.90 7.49 -2.00
CA LEU A 13 -0.54 7.72 -2.14
C LEU A 13 -1.33 6.39 -2.08
N VAL A 14 -0.85 5.37 -2.78
CA VAL A 14 -1.41 4.01 -2.74
C VAL A 14 -1.34 3.44 -1.31
N PHE A 15 -0.19 3.55 -0.64
CA PHE A 15 0.00 3.07 0.73
C PHE A 15 -0.98 3.71 1.72
N PHE A 16 -1.17 5.03 1.66
CA PHE A 16 -2.10 5.71 2.57
C PHE A 16 -3.56 5.34 2.28
N LEU A 17 -3.96 5.29 1.01
CA LEU A 17 -5.30 4.86 0.61
C LEU A 17 -5.61 3.44 1.07
N SER A 18 -4.67 2.51 0.85
CA SER A 18 -4.85 1.12 1.25
C SER A 18 -4.79 0.93 2.77
N THR A 19 -4.01 1.75 3.51
CA THR A 19 -4.05 1.78 4.98
C THR A 19 -5.42 2.19 5.48
N ALA A 20 -5.98 3.28 4.94
CA ALA A 20 -7.30 3.77 5.35
C ALA A 20 -8.39 2.74 5.04
N ALA A 21 -8.33 2.09 3.88
CA ALA A 21 -9.25 1.00 3.52
C ALA A 21 -9.12 -0.20 4.47
N LEU A 22 -7.90 -0.56 4.87
CA LEU A 22 -7.66 -1.63 5.84
C LEU A 22 -8.23 -1.29 7.23
N ILE A 23 -8.00 -0.07 7.72
CA ILE A 23 -8.56 0.38 9.00
C ILE A 23 -10.10 0.37 8.95
N PHE A 24 -10.68 0.85 7.85
CA PHE A 24 -12.13 0.82 7.66
C PHE A 24 -12.68 -0.61 7.60
N ALA A 25 -11.98 -1.52 6.93
CA ALA A 25 -12.35 -2.93 6.86
C ALA A 25 -12.31 -3.60 8.23
N ILE A 26 -11.28 -3.32 9.04
CA ILE A 26 -11.16 -3.81 10.41
C ILE A 26 -12.33 -3.26 11.25
N TYR A 27 -12.57 -1.95 11.20
CA TYR A 27 -13.65 -1.30 11.96
C TYR A 27 -15.04 -1.82 11.58
N SER A 28 -15.26 -2.10 10.30
CA SER A 28 -16.55 -2.58 9.78
C SER A 28 -16.72 -4.10 9.91
N HIS A 29 -15.78 -4.80 10.57
CA HIS A 29 -15.74 -6.26 10.69
C HIS A 29 -15.80 -6.98 9.34
N TRP A 30 -15.21 -6.37 8.30
CA TRP A 30 -15.16 -6.94 6.96
C TRP A 30 -13.87 -7.75 6.78
N GLU A 31 -13.85 -8.93 7.39
CA GLU A 31 -12.66 -9.80 7.52
C GLU A 31 -12.01 -10.14 6.16
N TRP A 32 -12.80 -10.23 5.09
CA TRP A 32 -12.31 -10.55 3.75
C TRP A 32 -11.44 -9.44 3.16
N LEU A 33 -11.71 -8.17 3.51
CA LEU A 33 -10.89 -7.04 3.07
C LEU A 33 -9.56 -6.96 3.84
N THR A 34 -9.46 -7.52 5.04
CA THR A 34 -8.20 -7.49 5.81
C THR A 34 -7.12 -8.38 5.20
N LEU A 35 -7.49 -9.31 4.31
CA LEU A 35 -6.58 -10.11 3.48
C LEU A 35 -5.73 -9.26 2.53
N ILE A 36 -5.96 -7.94 2.43
CA ILE A 36 -5.11 -7.02 1.68
C ILE A 36 -3.78 -6.68 2.37
N LEU A 37 -3.58 -7.06 3.65
CA LEU A 37 -2.34 -6.86 4.42
C LEU A 37 -1.01 -7.12 3.66
N PRO A 38 -0.82 -8.21 2.89
CA PRO A 38 0.40 -8.42 2.10
C PRO A 38 0.58 -7.41 0.95
N PHE A 39 -0.50 -6.84 0.42
CA PHE A 39 -0.42 -5.76 -0.56
C PHE A 39 -0.10 -4.43 0.10
N GLN A 40 -0.55 -4.23 1.35
CA GLN A 40 -0.19 -3.07 2.17
C GLN A 40 1.32 -2.99 2.37
N THR A 41 1.94 -4.09 2.77
CA THR A 41 3.40 -4.17 2.96
C THR A 41 4.16 -4.03 1.64
N THR A 42 3.64 -4.59 0.55
CA THR A 42 4.23 -4.39 -0.78
C THR A 42 4.22 -2.92 -1.21
N ALA A 43 3.09 -2.22 -1.02
CA ALA A 43 2.98 -0.80 -1.32
C ALA A 43 3.93 0.04 -0.46
N PHE A 44 4.10 -0.34 0.81
CA PHE A 44 5.05 0.31 1.73
C PHE A 44 6.50 0.17 1.27
N VAL A 45 6.94 -1.05 0.92
CA VAL A 45 8.31 -1.30 0.45
C VAL A 45 8.62 -0.51 -0.82
N LYS A 46 7.65 -0.43 -1.74
CA LYS A 46 7.77 0.39 -2.96
C LYS A 46 7.74 1.90 -2.67
N ALA A 47 6.97 2.34 -1.68
CA ALA A 47 6.93 3.74 -1.24
C ALA A 47 8.28 4.18 -0.62
N MET A 48 8.93 3.29 0.13
CA MET A 48 10.29 3.50 0.65
C MET A 48 11.36 3.46 -0.46
N GLY A 49 11.01 3.03 -1.67
CA GLY A 49 11.95 2.90 -2.79
C GLY A 49 12.99 1.79 -2.61
N ILE A 50 12.65 0.77 -1.81
CA ILE A 50 13.50 -0.40 -1.55
C ILE A 50 13.38 -1.44 -2.67
N MET A 51 12.25 -1.45 -3.39
CA MET A 51 11.93 -2.37 -4.48
C MET A 51 11.62 -1.62 -5.77
#